data_AF-A0A377N9J3-F1
#
_entry.id   AF-A0A377N9J3-F1
#
_cell.length_a   1.000
_cell.length_b   1.000
_cell.length_c   1.000
_cell.angle_alpha   90.00
_cell.angle_beta   90.00
_cell.angle_gamma   90.00
#
_symmetry.space_group_name_H-M   'P 1'
#
loop_
_entity.id
_entity.type
_entity.pdbx_description
1 polymer ?
#
loop_
_entity_poly.entity_id
_entity_poly.type
_entity_poly.pdbx_seq_one_letter_code
_entity_poly.pdbx_strand_id
1 'polypeptide(L)'
;MRTVAQAEAVVAELARQGLKRGENGLKVIMMCEIPSNALLAEQFLEHFDGFSIGSNDMTQLTLGLDRDSGVVSELFDERNEAVKALLSMAIKAAKKQGKYVGICGQGPSDHQDFAQWLMDEGIDSLSLNPDTVVQTWLALAEKK
;
A
#
# COMPACT_ATOMS: atom_id res chain seq x y z
N MET A 1 -3.30 -1.96 -10.42
CA MET A 1 -2.64 -2.26 -11.73
C MET A 1 -2.11 -3.68 -11.70
N ARG A 2 -2.17 -4.47 -12.79
CA ARG A 2 -1.63 -5.85 -12.80
C ARG A 2 -0.23 -5.93 -13.41
N THR A 3 0.03 -5.14 -14.45
CA THR A 3 1.30 -5.15 -15.20
C THR A 3 1.82 -3.73 -15.42
N VAL A 4 3.13 -3.59 -15.64
CA VAL A 4 3.76 -2.29 -15.94
C VAL A 4 3.20 -1.69 -17.24
N ALA A 5 2.90 -2.52 -18.24
CA ALA A 5 2.26 -2.07 -19.47
C ALA A 5 0.87 -1.44 -19.22
N GLN A 6 0.10 -1.95 -18.26
CA GLN A 6 -1.16 -1.32 -17.86
C GLN A 6 -0.94 0.03 -17.17
N ALA A 7 0.10 0.14 -16.34
CA ALA A 7 0.47 1.40 -15.70
C ALA A 7 0.83 2.46 -16.73
N GLU A 8 1.68 2.13 -17.70
CA GLU A 8 2.05 3.01 -18.81
C GLU A 8 0.81 3.46 -19.60
N ALA A 9 -0.04 2.50 -20.02
CA ALA A 9 -1.23 2.78 -20.81
C ALA A 9 -2.19 3.74 -20.09
N VAL A 10 -2.40 3.55 -18.78
CA VAL A 10 -3.30 4.41 -18.00
C VAL A 10 -2.71 5.81 -17.80
N VAL A 11 -1.42 5.93 -17.50
CA VAL A 11 -0.78 7.25 -17.36
C VAL A 11 -0.78 8.01 -18.69
N ALA A 12 -0.56 7.31 -19.81
CA ALA A 12 -0.66 7.90 -21.14
C ALA A 12 -2.09 8.38 -21.45
N GLU A 13 -3.11 7.60 -21.10
CA GLU A 13 -4.50 7.99 -21.29
C GLU A 13 -4.89 9.18 -20.40
N LEU A 14 -4.47 9.21 -19.13
CA LEU A 14 -4.65 10.37 -18.26
C LEU A 14 -4.06 11.64 -18.89
N ALA A 15 -2.84 11.58 -19.39
CA ALA A 15 -2.20 12.70 -20.08
C ALA A 15 -2.97 13.12 -21.34
N ARG A 16 -3.49 12.17 -22.14
CA ARG A 16 -4.33 12.45 -23.32
C ARG A 16 -5.61 13.20 -22.97
N GLN A 17 -6.15 12.96 -21.77
CA GLN A 17 -7.33 13.64 -21.23
C GLN A 17 -7.00 14.95 -20.50
N GLY A 18 -5.75 15.42 -20.54
CA GLY A 18 -5.31 16.65 -19.88
C GLY A 18 -4.97 16.50 -18.39
N LEU A 19 -4.89 15.28 -17.86
CA LEU A 19 -4.51 14.97 -16.48
C LEU A 19 -3.06 14.48 -16.44
N LYS A 20 -2.11 15.37 -16.73
CA LYS A 20 -0.69 15.00 -16.78
C LYS A 20 0.00 15.18 -15.42
N ARG A 21 0.71 14.15 -14.99
CA ARG A 21 1.55 14.17 -13.79
C ARG A 21 2.50 15.38 -13.80
N GLY A 22 2.54 16.11 -12.68
CA GLY A 22 3.36 17.31 -12.49
C GLY A 22 2.72 18.61 -12.99
N GLU A 23 1.73 18.57 -13.88
CA GLU A 23 1.02 19.78 -14.32
C GLU A 23 0.00 20.19 -13.25
N ASN A 24 -0.03 21.48 -12.91
CA ASN A 24 -0.86 22.03 -11.82
C ASN A 24 -0.68 21.32 -10.47
N GLY A 25 0.49 20.70 -10.24
CA GLY A 25 0.77 19.94 -9.03
C GLY A 25 0.07 18.59 -8.93
N LEU A 26 -0.51 18.08 -10.04
CA LEU A 26 -1.15 16.77 -10.07
C LEU A 26 -0.12 15.67 -9.74
N LYS A 27 -0.42 14.90 -8.69
CA LYS A 27 0.28 13.66 -8.35
C LYS A 27 -0.60 12.47 -8.69
N VAL A 28 0.00 11.41 -9.22
CA VAL A 28 -0.68 10.15 -9.55
C VAL A 28 -0.13 9.06 -8.64
N ILE A 29 -0.96 8.58 -7.72
CA ILE A 29 -0.62 7.53 -6.76
C ILE A 29 -1.23 6.21 -7.23
N MET A 30 -0.44 5.12 -7.18
CA MET A 30 -0.95 3.79 -7.52
C MET A 30 -1.35 3.03 -6.26
N MET A 31 -2.49 2.33 -6.33
CA MET A 31 -2.81 1.34 -5.31
C MET A 31 -1.90 0.10 -5.49
N CYS A 32 -1.08 -0.17 -4.48
CA CYS A 32 -0.18 -1.33 -4.44
C CYS A 32 -0.87 -2.49 -3.70
N GLU A 33 -1.65 -3.27 -4.43
CA GLU A 33 -2.59 -4.25 -3.86
C GLU A 33 -2.47 -5.66 -4.48
N ILE A 34 -1.61 -5.83 -5.48
CA ILE A 34 -1.37 -7.10 -6.18
C ILE A 34 0.09 -7.49 -5.96
N PRO A 35 0.43 -8.78 -5.73
CA PRO A 35 1.82 -9.19 -5.50
C PRO A 35 2.81 -8.75 -6.58
N SER A 36 2.39 -8.71 -7.85
CA SER A 36 3.22 -8.17 -8.94
C SER A 36 3.65 -6.72 -8.73
N ASN A 37 2.85 -5.91 -8.03
CA ASN A 37 3.17 -4.52 -7.72
C ASN A 37 4.34 -4.42 -6.74
N ALA A 38 4.39 -5.30 -5.74
CA ALA A 38 5.51 -5.34 -4.79
C ALA A 38 6.77 -5.95 -5.42
N LEU A 39 6.61 -7.02 -6.20
CA LEU A 39 7.72 -7.69 -6.91
C LEU A 39 8.39 -6.78 -7.95
N LEU A 40 7.60 -5.93 -8.62
CA LEU A 40 8.05 -5.01 -9.66
C LEU A 40 7.91 -3.54 -9.23
N ALA A 41 8.02 -3.29 -7.93
CA ALA A 41 7.72 -1.98 -7.32
C ALA A 41 8.53 -0.84 -7.96
N GLU A 42 9.82 -1.06 -8.21
CA GLU A 42 10.67 -0.04 -8.80
C GLU A 42 10.22 0.35 -10.22
N GLN A 43 9.82 -0.62 -11.05
CA GLN A 43 9.33 -0.36 -12.41
C GLN A 43 7.96 0.34 -12.39
N PHE A 44 7.04 -0.10 -11.53
CA PHE A 44 5.76 0.58 -11.39
C PHE A 44 5.94 2.04 -10.96
N LEU A 45 6.85 2.30 -10.01
CA LEU A 45 7.10 3.65 -9.54
C LEU A 45 7.56 4.59 -10.65
N GLU A 46 8.20 4.15 -11.73
CA GLU A 46 8.55 5.04 -12.86
C GLU A 46 7.32 5.84 -13.38
N HIS A 47 6.14 5.22 -13.31
CA HIS A 47 4.87 5.77 -13.78
C HIS A 47 4.04 6.52 -12.72
N PHE A 48 4.39 6.41 -11.43
CA PHE A 48 3.61 7.01 -10.32
C PHE A 48 4.46 7.84 -9.36
N ASP A 49 3.84 8.75 -8.62
CA ASP A 49 4.49 9.59 -7.59
C ASP A 49 4.59 8.89 -6.22
N GLY A 50 4.05 7.68 -6.13
CA GLY A 50 4.07 6.88 -4.93
C GLY A 50 3.01 5.79 -4.91
N PHE A 51 2.90 5.14 -3.76
CA PHE A 51 1.97 4.05 -3.51
C PHE A 51 0.99 4.35 -2.38
N SER A 52 -0.20 3.81 -2.51
CA SER A 52 -1.09 3.51 -1.39
C SER A 52 -1.25 1.99 -1.35
N ILE A 53 -0.69 1.33 -0.35
CA ILE A 53 -0.78 -0.12 -0.20
C ILE A 53 -2.22 -0.49 0.18
N GLY A 54 -2.86 -1.31 -0.64
CA GLY A 54 -4.15 -1.93 -0.31
C GLY A 54 -3.88 -3.28 0.34
N SER A 55 -3.73 -3.30 1.67
CA SER A 55 -3.26 -4.49 2.40
C SER A 55 -4.28 -5.63 2.40
N ASN A 56 -5.57 -5.30 2.29
CA ASN A 56 -6.65 -6.25 2.13
C ASN A 56 -6.46 -7.17 0.90
N ASP A 57 -6.43 -6.60 -0.30
CA ASP A 57 -6.27 -7.37 -1.54
C ASP A 57 -4.86 -7.94 -1.68
N MET A 58 -3.85 -7.24 -1.16
CA MET A 58 -2.48 -7.78 -1.09
C MET A 58 -2.48 -9.08 -0.30
N THR A 59 -3.14 -9.13 0.85
CA THR A 59 -3.23 -10.33 1.70
C THR A 59 -3.98 -11.45 1.01
N GLN A 60 -5.15 -11.16 0.44
CA GLN A 60 -5.95 -12.14 -0.30
C GLN A 60 -5.18 -12.80 -1.43
N LEU A 61 -4.51 -12.00 -2.27
CA LEU A 61 -3.81 -12.51 -3.44
C LEU A 61 -2.47 -13.17 -3.08
N THR A 62 -1.84 -12.75 -2.00
CA THR A 62 -0.60 -13.38 -1.49
C THR A 62 -0.87 -14.75 -0.89
N LEU A 63 -1.93 -14.86 -0.10
CA LEU A 63 -2.28 -16.09 0.61
C LEU A 63 -3.26 -16.98 -0.16
N GLY A 64 -3.74 -16.53 -1.32
CA GLY A 64 -4.65 -17.30 -2.18
C GLY A 64 -6.02 -17.53 -1.56
N LEU A 65 -6.57 -16.52 -0.89
CA LEU A 65 -7.81 -16.62 -0.12
C LEU A 65 -8.83 -15.54 -0.47
N ASP A 66 -10.08 -15.85 -0.17
CA ASP A 66 -11.20 -14.92 -0.19
C ASP A 66 -11.58 -14.62 1.27
N ARG A 67 -11.45 -13.35 1.70
CA ARG A 67 -11.69 -12.95 3.08
C ARG A 67 -13.17 -13.01 3.47
N ASP A 68 -14.07 -12.98 2.49
CA ASP A 68 -15.51 -13.05 2.71
C ASP A 68 -16.01 -14.52 2.74
N SER A 69 -15.13 -15.47 2.37
CA SER A 69 -15.43 -16.90 2.45
C SER A 69 -15.29 -17.41 3.88
N GLY A 70 -16.43 -17.73 4.51
CA GLY A 70 -16.46 -18.33 5.86
C GLY A 70 -15.76 -19.69 6.01
N VAL A 71 -15.24 -20.26 4.92
CA VAL A 71 -14.45 -21.50 4.93
C VAL A 71 -12.96 -21.25 5.19
N VAL A 72 -12.44 -20.09 4.77
CA VAL A 72 -10.99 -19.79 4.80
C VAL A 72 -10.65 -18.41 5.38
N SER A 73 -11.65 -17.61 5.77
CA SER A 73 -11.44 -16.26 6.30
C SER A 73 -10.59 -16.22 7.57
N GLU A 74 -10.58 -17.30 8.36
CA GLU A 74 -9.71 -17.44 9.54
C GLU A 74 -8.20 -17.46 9.20
N LEU A 75 -7.84 -17.71 7.93
CA LEU A 75 -6.46 -17.68 7.45
C LEU A 75 -6.03 -16.28 6.99
N PHE A 76 -6.94 -15.30 6.95
CA PHE A 76 -6.62 -13.92 6.59
C PHE A 76 -5.84 -13.26 7.74
N ASP A 77 -4.57 -12.93 7.51
CA ASP A 77 -3.78 -12.10 8.41
C ASP A 77 -2.81 -11.21 7.62
N GLU A 78 -3.02 -9.90 7.70
CA GLU A 78 -2.19 -8.89 7.04
C GLU A 78 -0.75 -8.85 7.60
N ARG A 79 -0.54 -9.44 8.77
CA ARG A 79 0.77 -9.56 9.45
C ARG A 79 1.52 -10.83 9.06
N ASN A 80 0.92 -11.69 8.22
CA ASN A 80 1.59 -12.88 7.72
C ASN A 80 2.95 -12.51 7.08
N GLU A 81 3.97 -13.32 7.33
CA GLU A 81 5.34 -13.01 6.90
C GLU A 81 5.48 -12.87 5.37
N ALA A 82 4.69 -13.61 4.58
CA ALA A 82 4.66 -13.45 3.13
C ALA A 82 4.09 -12.08 2.73
N VAL A 83 3.04 -11.62 3.43
CA VAL A 83 2.44 -10.30 3.21
C VAL A 83 3.43 -9.22 3.61
N LYS A 84 3.99 -9.28 4.83
CA LYS A 84 5.01 -8.34 5.31
C LYS A 84 6.20 -8.24 4.37
N ALA A 85 6.66 -9.35 3.79
CA ALA A 85 7.74 -9.33 2.80
C ALA A 85 7.37 -8.46 1.59
N LEU A 86 6.17 -8.60 1.05
CA LEU A 86 5.70 -7.78 -0.08
C LEU A 86 5.48 -6.31 0.31
N LEU A 87 4.95 -6.05 1.51
CA LEU A 87 4.82 -4.68 2.03
C LEU A 87 6.19 -4.01 2.16
N SER A 88 7.16 -4.72 2.76
CA SER A 88 8.53 -4.25 2.92
C SER A 88 9.18 -3.94 1.58
N MET A 89 9.00 -4.80 0.55
CA MET A 89 9.49 -4.54 -0.80
C MET A 89 8.91 -3.25 -1.39
N ALA A 90 7.59 -3.05 -1.29
CA ALA A 90 6.93 -1.85 -1.80
C ALA A 90 7.39 -0.58 -1.08
N ILE A 91 7.48 -0.62 0.26
CA ILE A 91 7.94 0.50 1.09
C ILE A 91 9.38 0.87 0.74
N LYS A 92 10.29 -0.11 0.74
CA LYS A 92 11.71 0.11 0.43
C LYS A 92 11.91 0.68 -0.98
N ALA A 93 11.18 0.16 -1.97
CA ALA A 93 11.25 0.68 -3.34
C ALA A 93 10.80 2.15 -3.43
N ALA A 94 9.70 2.51 -2.77
CA ALA A 94 9.22 3.89 -2.74
C ALA A 94 10.22 4.82 -2.05
N LYS A 95 10.76 4.41 -0.90
CA LYS A 95 11.76 5.18 -0.14
C LYS A 95 13.07 5.35 -0.89
N LYS A 96 13.55 4.30 -1.56
CA LYS A 96 14.75 4.35 -2.41
C LYS A 96 14.61 5.39 -3.53
N GLN A 97 13.41 5.60 -4.05
CA GLN A 97 13.11 6.59 -5.08
C GLN A 97 12.65 7.95 -4.53
N GLY A 98 12.61 8.14 -3.21
CA GLY A 98 12.09 9.37 -2.59
C GLY A 98 10.61 9.64 -2.87
N LYS A 99 9.83 8.58 -3.10
CA LYS A 99 8.40 8.65 -3.43
C LYS A 99 7.53 8.31 -2.22
N TYR A 100 6.29 8.80 -2.28
CA TYR A 100 5.31 8.57 -1.23
C TYR A 100 4.96 7.09 -1.11
N VAL A 101 4.78 6.61 0.12
CA VAL A 101 4.18 5.30 0.39
C VAL A 101 3.28 5.36 1.64
N GLY A 102 1.97 5.25 1.40
CA GLY A 102 0.98 5.05 2.45
C GLY A 102 0.40 3.64 2.43
N ILE A 103 -0.41 3.33 3.43
CA ILE A 103 -1.21 2.10 3.51
C ILE A 103 -2.65 2.44 3.89
N CYS A 104 -3.59 1.75 3.27
CA CYS A 104 -5.01 1.77 3.58
C CYS A 104 -5.47 0.37 3.99
N GLY A 105 -6.33 0.31 5.01
CA GLY A 105 -6.79 -0.93 5.61
C GLY A 105 -7.04 -0.74 7.10
N GLN A 106 -7.84 -1.63 7.71
CA GLN A 106 -8.08 -1.59 9.16
C GLN A 106 -6.98 -2.31 9.95
N GLY A 107 -6.16 -3.15 9.33
CA GLY A 107 -5.07 -3.86 9.98
C GLY A 107 -4.23 -3.02 10.95
N PRO A 108 -3.74 -1.81 10.57
CA PRO A 108 -2.95 -1.00 11.49
C PRO A 108 -3.74 -0.52 12.72
N SER A 109 -5.05 -0.27 12.62
CA SER A 109 -5.87 0.11 13.78
C SER A 109 -6.27 -1.09 14.62
N ASP A 110 -6.52 -2.25 14.00
CA ASP A 110 -6.92 -3.48 14.69
C ASP A 110 -5.73 -4.15 15.40
N HIS A 111 -4.52 -3.92 14.88
CA HIS A 111 -3.28 -4.54 15.33
C HIS A 111 -2.19 -3.49 15.53
N GLN A 112 -2.03 -3.03 16.78
CA GLN A 112 -1.05 -1.99 17.13
C GLN A 112 0.41 -2.40 16.87
N ASP A 113 0.72 -3.70 16.99
CA ASP A 113 2.03 -4.26 16.64
C ASP A 113 2.31 -4.13 15.13
N PHE A 114 1.28 -4.25 14.29
CA PHE A 114 1.40 -4.05 12.86
C PHE A 114 1.60 -2.58 12.50
N ALA A 115 0.84 -1.67 13.10
CA ALA A 115 1.07 -0.23 12.93
C ALA A 115 2.49 0.18 13.34
N GLN A 116 2.99 -0.36 14.45
CA GLN A 116 4.37 -0.13 14.88
C GLN A 116 5.36 -0.66 13.85
N TRP A 117 5.20 -1.89 13.37
CA TRP A 117 6.07 -2.47 12.36
C TRP A 117 6.09 -1.65 11.07
N LEU A 118 4.94 -1.13 10.63
CA LEU A 118 4.86 -0.23 9.47
C LEU A 118 5.61 1.09 9.70
N MET A 119 5.54 1.65 10.91
CA MET A 119 6.31 2.84 11.29
C MET A 119 7.82 2.54 11.26
N ASP A 120 8.25 1.38 11.75
CA ASP A 120 9.64 0.96 11.76
C ASP A 120 10.20 0.70 10.34
N GLU A 121 9.38 0.14 9.44
CA GLU A 121 9.70 0.01 8.01
C GLU A 121 9.71 1.38 7.29
N GLY A 122 9.19 2.42 7.93
CA GLY A 122 9.27 3.80 7.49
C GLY A 122 8.09 4.28 6.65
N ILE A 123 6.90 3.69 6.76
CA ILE A 123 5.69 4.15 6.03
C ILE A 123 5.47 5.68 6.20
N ASP A 124 4.99 6.39 5.17
CA ASP A 124 4.73 7.84 5.26
C ASP A 124 3.40 8.17 5.95
N SER A 125 2.40 7.30 5.79
CA SER A 125 1.07 7.54 6.36
C SER A 125 0.27 6.26 6.54
N LEU A 126 -0.57 6.25 7.58
CA LEU A 126 -1.62 5.25 7.80
C LEU A 126 -2.99 5.91 7.53
N SER A 127 -3.80 5.33 6.64
CA SER A 127 -5.18 5.77 6.39
C SER A 127 -6.17 4.87 7.12
N LEU A 128 -6.81 5.40 8.15
CA LEU A 128 -7.64 4.67 9.11
C LEU A 128 -9.09 5.15 9.09
N ASN A 129 -10.00 4.38 9.71
CA ASN A 129 -11.34 4.87 9.95
C ASN A 129 -11.31 6.02 10.97
N PRO A 130 -12.17 7.05 10.83
CA PRO A 130 -12.13 8.23 11.70
C PRO A 130 -12.19 7.96 13.20
N ASP A 131 -12.91 6.91 13.61
CA ASP A 131 -13.07 6.48 15.00
C ASP A 131 -11.80 5.85 15.60
N THR A 132 -10.90 5.31 14.78
CA THR A 132 -9.65 4.67 15.25
C THR A 132 -8.41 5.57 15.15
N VAL A 133 -8.51 6.75 14.52
CA VAL A 133 -7.37 7.67 14.31
C VAL A 133 -6.72 8.08 15.63
N VAL A 134 -7.50 8.57 16.60
CA VAL A 134 -6.95 9.13 17.86
C VAL A 134 -6.23 8.05 18.66
N GLN A 135 -6.84 6.87 18.79
CA GLN A 135 -6.25 5.74 19.52
C GLN A 135 -4.93 5.29 18.88
N THR A 136 -4.92 5.13 17.56
CA THR A 136 -3.72 4.68 16.84
C THR A 136 -2.59 5.71 16.90
N TRP A 137 -2.93 7.01 16.78
CA TRP A 137 -1.95 8.08 16.92
C TRP A 137 -1.30 8.07 18.31
N LEU A 138 -2.10 8.06 19.38
CA LEU A 138 -1.57 8.04 20.75
C LEU A 138 -0.65 6.83 20.99
N ALA A 139 -1.07 5.64 20.55
CA ALA A 139 -0.28 4.41 20.71
C ALA A 139 1.08 4.47 20.00
N LEU A 140 1.16 5.07 18.80
CA LEU A 140 2.43 5.24 18.07
C LEU A 140 3.29 6.36 18.66
N ALA A 141 2.67 7.42 19.19
CA ALA A 141 3.39 8.54 19.78
C ALA A 141 4.13 8.16 21.07
N GLU A 142 3.57 7.26 21.88
CA GLU A 142 4.21 6.76 23.12
C GLU A 142 5.49 5.94 22.87
N LYS A 143 5.67 5.44 21.64
CA LYS A 143 6.79 4.56 21.28
C LYS A 143 7.94 5.27 20.56
N LYS A 144 7.83 6.59 20.38
CA LYS A 144 8.84 7.43 19.73
C LYS A 144 9.72 8.15 20.75
#